data_AF-A0A1Y3EB80-F1
#
_entry.id   AF-A0A1Y3EB80-F1
#
_cell.length_a   1.000
_cell.length_b   1.000
_cell.length_c   1.000
_cell.angle_alpha   90.00
_cell.angle_beta   90.00
_cell.angle_gamma   90.00
#
_symmetry.space_group_name_H-M   'P 1'
#
loop_
_entity.id
_entity.type
_entity.pdbx_description
1 polymer ?
#
loop_
_entity_poly.entity_id
_entity_poly.type
_entity_poly.pdbx_seq_one_letter_code
_entity_poly.pdbx_strand_id
1 'polypeptide(L)'
;MLPSVEELDAHSRNALRSVLWKYRRCIATSDEDLGHTELASHRIDARNAAPVKVPPRRLPPTQRHDVQRMVTGMFSRLVIGPANSPWSALIVMVRKKDGSPRFCVDFRRFNDVTTKDAHPLPRIDDTLEALSGAR
;
A
#
# COMPACT_ATOMS: atom_id res chain seq x y z
N MET A 1 -9.09 7.22 -26.21
CA MET A 1 -8.62 8.32 -25.35
C MET A 1 -9.81 8.87 -24.60
N LEU A 2 -9.71 9.07 -23.28
CA LEU A 2 -10.74 9.81 -22.56
C LEU A 2 -10.66 11.29 -22.99
N PRO A 3 -11.79 11.96 -23.24
CA PRO A 3 -11.79 13.37 -23.64
C PRO A 3 -11.18 14.27 -22.55
N SER A 4 -10.56 15.38 -22.94
CA SER A 4 -10.08 16.39 -21.99
C SER A 4 -11.26 16.94 -21.18
N VAL A 5 -11.03 17.31 -19.92
CA VAL A 5 -12.05 17.95 -19.07
C VAL A 5 -12.59 19.24 -19.72
N GLU A 6 -11.79 19.88 -20.58
CA GLU A 6 -12.14 21.07 -21.35
C GLU A 6 -13.11 20.78 -22.50
N GLU A 7 -13.16 19.54 -22.99
CA GLU A 7 -14.03 19.09 -24.09
C GLU A 7 -15.42 18.65 -23.60
N LEU A 8 -15.66 18.65 -22.29
CA LEU A 8 -16.95 18.23 -21.70
C LEU A 8 -17.97 19.38 -21.72
N ASP A 9 -19.16 19.10 -22.25
CA ASP A 9 -20.30 20.01 -22.14
C ASP A 9 -20.74 20.24 -20.68
N ALA A 10 -21.61 21.23 -20.47
CA ALA A 10 -22.08 21.56 -19.12
C ALA A 10 -22.87 20.42 -18.46
N HIS A 11 -23.61 19.64 -19.25
CA HIS A 11 -24.42 18.53 -18.75
C HIS A 11 -23.55 17.39 -18.20
N SER A 12 -22.58 16.95 -19.00
CA SER A 12 -21.62 15.91 -18.69
C SER A 12 -20.75 16.28 -17.49
N ARG A 13 -20.33 17.56 -17.38
CA ARG A 13 -19.61 18.05 -16.20
C ARG A 13 -20.45 17.97 -14.93
N ASN A 14 -21.73 18.34 -15.00
CA ASN A 14 -22.63 18.25 -13.86
C ASN A 14 -22.92 16.79 -13.46
N ALA A 15 -23.11 15.90 -14.44
CA ALA A 15 -23.27 14.47 -14.20
C ALA A 15 -22.02 13.87 -13.53
N LEU A 16 -20.83 14.18 -14.03
CA LEU A 16 -19.56 13.73 -13.45
C LEU A 16 -19.40 14.24 -12.01
N ARG A 17 -19.66 15.53 -11.76
CA ARG A 17 -19.61 16.11 -10.40
C ARG A 17 -20.58 15.41 -9.46
N SER A 18 -21.79 15.09 -9.92
CA SER A 18 -22.78 14.36 -9.14
C SER A 18 -22.27 12.98 -8.74
N VAL A 19 -21.68 12.22 -9.67
CA VAL A 19 -21.11 10.89 -9.40
C VAL A 19 -19.91 10.98 -8.44
N LEU A 20 -18.95 11.85 -8.71
CA LEU A 20 -17.77 12.03 -7.84
C LEU A 20 -18.20 12.44 -6.43
N TRP A 21 -19.18 13.32 -6.30
CA TRP A 21 -19.69 13.74 -5.00
C TRP A 21 -20.42 12.61 -4.28
N LYS A 22 -21.26 11.85 -5.01
CA LYS A 22 -22.01 10.70 -4.49
C LYS A 22 -21.07 9.64 -3.92
N TYR A 23 -19.98 9.33 -4.62
CA TYR A 23 -19.03 8.29 -4.24
C TYR A 23 -17.72 8.82 -3.62
N ARG A 24 -17.68 10.08 -3.19
CA ARG A 24 -16.45 10.74 -2.67
C ARG A 24 -15.76 10.00 -1.54
N ARG A 25 -16.49 9.20 -0.76
CA ARG A 25 -15.94 8.39 0.34
C ARG A 25 -15.17 7.15 -0.14
N CYS A 26 -15.36 6.74 -1.38
CA CYS A 26 -14.73 5.57 -2.01
C CYS A 26 -13.56 5.97 -2.92
N ILE A 27 -13.29 7.26 -3.07
CA ILE A 27 -12.29 7.79 -4.00
C ILE A 27 -11.18 8.43 -3.16
N ALA A 28 -9.98 7.85 -3.21
CA ALA A 28 -8.80 8.51 -2.67
C ALA A 28 -8.41 9.68 -3.58
N THR A 29 -8.25 10.86 -2.98
CA THR A 29 -7.80 12.10 -3.65
C THR A 29 -6.32 12.38 -3.42
N SER A 30 -5.72 11.69 -2.47
CA SER A 30 -4.28 11.72 -2.19
C SER A 30 -3.79 10.37 -1.68
N ASP A 31 -2.48 10.16 -1.69
CA ASP A 31 -1.81 8.99 -1.07
C ASP A 31 -2.08 8.90 0.46
N GLU A 32 -2.63 9.97 1.04
CA GLU A 32 -2.92 10.13 2.46
C GLU A 32 -4.33 9.66 2.84
N ASP A 33 -5.22 9.47 1.85
CA ASP A 33 -6.59 9.02 2.04
C ASP A 33 -6.65 7.49 2.25
N LEU A 34 -5.96 7.03 3.28
CA LEU A 34 -5.88 5.61 3.63
C LEU A 34 -7.21 5.13 4.22
N GLY A 35 -7.72 4.03 3.66
CA GLY A 35 -8.85 3.30 4.24
C GLY A 35 -8.44 2.47 5.46
N HIS A 36 -9.40 2.22 6.34
CA HIS A 36 -9.28 1.28 7.46
C HIS A 36 -10.55 0.45 7.57
N THR A 37 -10.42 -0.84 7.87
CA THR A 37 -11.56 -1.74 8.07
C THR A 37 -11.33 -2.64 9.27
N GLU A 38 -12.38 -2.84 10.06
CA GLU A 38 -12.41 -3.76 11.20
C GLU A 38 -13.10 -5.09 10.84
N LEU A 39 -13.58 -5.23 9.60
CA LEU A 39 -14.34 -6.40 9.15
C LEU A 39 -13.50 -7.68 9.13
N ALA A 40 -12.19 -7.57 8.98
CA ALA A 40 -11.27 -8.69 8.97
C ALA A 40 -9.93 -8.30 9.58
N SER A 41 -9.30 -9.25 10.27
CA SER A 41 -7.92 -9.16 10.75
C SER A 41 -7.11 -10.27 10.12
N HIS A 42 -5.92 -9.94 9.60
CA HIS A 42 -5.04 -10.94 9.01
C HIS A 42 -3.99 -11.40 10.02
N ARG A 43 -3.86 -12.71 10.18
CA ARG A 43 -2.79 -13.33 10.97
C ARG A 43 -1.77 -13.95 10.02
N ILE A 44 -0.52 -13.55 10.18
CA ILE A 44 0.59 -14.14 9.44
C ILE A 44 1.07 -15.38 10.21
N ASP A 45 1.01 -16.54 9.57
CA ASP A 45 1.54 -17.79 10.13
C ASP A 45 3.03 -17.95 9.81
N ALA A 46 3.85 -18.00 10.85
CA ALA A 46 5.30 -18.19 10.76
C ALA A 46 5.74 -19.65 10.95
N ARG A 47 4.83 -20.64 10.84
CA ARG A 47 5.12 -22.08 10.97
C ARG A 47 5.86 -22.46 12.25
N ASN A 48 5.54 -21.80 13.36
CA ASN A 48 6.23 -21.94 14.64
C ASN A 48 7.76 -21.66 14.58
N ALA A 49 8.23 -20.91 13.59
CA ALA A 49 9.64 -20.54 13.48
C ALA A 49 10.06 -19.62 14.64
N ALA A 50 11.34 -19.73 15.02
CA ALA A 50 11.94 -18.81 15.96
C ALA A 50 11.95 -17.36 15.40
N PRO A 51 11.83 -16.32 16.26
CA PRO A 51 11.83 -14.95 15.81
C PRO A 51 13.06 -14.55 15.00
N VAL A 52 12.83 -13.96 13.83
CA VAL A 52 13.88 -13.35 13.01
C VAL A 52 14.11 -11.92 13.48
N LYS A 53 15.28 -11.66 14.05
CA LYS A 53 15.71 -10.33 14.48
C LYS A 53 16.88 -9.84 13.65
N VAL A 54 16.63 -8.90 12.75
CA VAL A 54 17.67 -8.23 11.97
C VAL A 54 18.10 -6.96 12.70
N PRO A 55 19.40 -6.74 12.98
CA PRO A 55 19.85 -5.49 13.60
C PRO A 55 19.61 -4.29 12.65
N PRO A 56 19.25 -3.11 13.19
CA PRO A 56 19.10 -1.91 12.37
C PRO A 56 20.39 -1.55 11.61
N ARG A 57 20.26 -1.15 10.34
CA ARG A 57 21.41 -0.64 9.57
C ARG A 57 21.72 0.79 9.98
N ARG A 58 22.99 1.17 9.89
CA ARG A 58 23.37 2.59 9.95
C ARG A 58 22.76 3.33 8.76
N LEU A 59 21.93 4.32 9.04
CA LEU A 59 21.38 5.22 8.05
C LEU A 59 22.35 6.38 7.78
N PRO A 60 22.65 6.70 6.51
CA PRO A 60 23.34 7.92 6.13
C PRO A 60 22.64 9.14 6.73
N PRO A 61 23.37 10.19 7.17
CA PRO A 61 22.77 11.38 7.77
C PRO A 61 21.67 12.01 6.91
N THR A 62 21.87 12.02 5.58
CA THR A 62 20.90 12.55 4.60
C THR A 62 19.56 11.83 4.61
N GLN A 63 19.55 10.53 4.92
CA GLN A 63 18.33 9.71 4.94
C GLN A 63 17.61 9.76 6.29
N ARG A 64 18.29 10.14 7.38
CA ARG A 64 17.70 10.12 8.73
C ARG A 64 16.48 11.03 8.83
N HIS A 65 16.58 12.24 8.27
CA HIS A 65 15.49 13.20 8.27
C HIS A 65 14.28 12.69 7.48
N ASP A 66 14.52 12.08 6.31
CA ASP A 66 13.45 11.51 5.49
C ASP A 66 12.76 10.32 6.16
N VAL A 67 13.56 9.41 6.75
CA VAL A 67 13.07 8.28 7.53
C VAL A 67 12.21 8.77 8.70
N GLN A 68 12.69 9.74 9.48
CA GLN A 68 11.95 10.27 10.61
C GLN A 68 10.63 10.90 10.17
N ARG A 69 10.64 11.72 9.11
CA ARG A 69 9.42 12.34 8.55
C ARG A 69 8.39 11.30 8.14
N MET A 70 8.82 10.25 7.43
CA MET A 70 7.94 9.17 6.97
C MET A 70 7.39 8.34 8.14
N VAL A 71 8.22 8.01 9.13
CA VAL A 71 7.80 7.29 10.34
C VAL A 71 6.77 8.10 11.12
N THR A 72 7.02 9.39 11.36
CA THR A 72 6.06 10.27 12.03
C THR A 72 4.74 10.33 11.28
N GLY A 73 4.76 10.46 9.95
CA GLY A 73 3.55 10.47 9.12
C GLY A 73 2.79 9.13 9.18
N MET A 74 3.47 7.99 9.07
CA MET A 74 2.82 6.68 9.20
C MET A 74 2.22 6.47 10.59
N PHE A 75 2.89 6.95 11.64
CA PHE A 75 2.40 6.88 13.01
C PHE A 75 1.15 7.74 13.22
N SER A 76 1.13 8.98 12.75
CA SER A 76 -0.03 9.86 12.87
C SER A 76 -1.26 9.34 12.11
N ARG A 77 -1.04 8.53 11.08
CA ARG A 77 -2.08 7.88 10.26
C ARG A 77 -2.46 6.49 10.74
N LEU A 78 -1.94 6.05 11.88
CA LEU A 78 -2.21 4.74 12.48
C LEU A 78 -1.81 3.54 11.58
N VAL A 79 -0.91 3.75 10.62
CA VAL A 79 -0.35 2.68 9.77
C VAL A 79 0.65 1.84 10.55
N ILE A 80 1.37 2.47 11.48
CA ILE A 80 2.33 1.82 12.37
C ILE A 80 2.07 2.25 13.82
N GLY A 81 2.52 1.43 14.77
CA GLY A 81 2.46 1.72 16.20
C GLY A 81 3.73 1.26 16.92
N PRO A 82 3.88 1.63 18.21
CA PRO A 82 4.99 1.14 19.01
C PRO A 82 4.80 -0.35 19.28
N ALA A 83 5.89 -1.12 19.19
CA ALA A 83 5.84 -2.55 19.41
C ALA A 83 7.07 -3.01 20.21
N ASN A 84 6.85 -3.91 21.17
CA ASN A 84 7.91 -4.67 21.82
C ASN A 84 7.90 -6.09 21.24
N SER A 85 8.59 -6.27 20.12
CA SER A 85 8.57 -7.51 19.35
C SER A 85 9.93 -8.21 19.35
N PRO A 86 9.97 -9.55 19.47
CA PRO A 86 11.19 -10.32 19.24
C PRO A 86 11.56 -10.36 17.74
N TRP A 87 10.66 -9.94 16.86
CA TRP A 87 10.85 -9.87 15.41
C TRP A 87 11.32 -8.48 14.98
N SER A 88 12.25 -8.42 14.01
CA SER A 88 12.71 -7.16 13.43
C SER A 88 13.19 -7.35 12.00
N ALA A 89 12.83 -6.40 11.14
CA ALA A 89 13.21 -6.34 9.74
C ALA A 89 13.92 -5.01 9.43
N LEU A 90 14.68 -4.98 8.34
CA LEU A 90 15.55 -3.85 8.02
C LEU A 90 14.82 -2.76 7.23
N ILE A 91 14.95 -1.51 7.65
CA ILE A 91 14.51 -0.36 6.83
C ILE A 91 15.46 -0.17 5.66
N VAL A 92 14.90 0.00 4.47
CA VAL A 92 15.62 0.26 3.22
C VAL A 92 15.02 1.49 2.56
N MET A 93 15.85 2.48 2.29
CA MET A 93 15.44 3.69 1.56
C MET A 93 15.80 3.54 0.10
N VAL A 94 14.80 3.62 -0.78
CA VAL A 94 14.98 3.56 -2.23
C VAL A 94 14.55 4.88 -2.87
N ARG A 95 15.10 5.23 -4.04
CA ARG A 95 14.66 6.40 -4.81
C ARG A 95 13.59 5.98 -5.81
N LYS A 96 12.48 6.71 -5.85
CA LYS A 96 11.50 6.62 -6.93
C LYS A 96 12.07 7.24 -8.21
N LYS A 97 11.39 7.01 -9.34
CA LYS A 97 11.76 7.58 -10.65
C LYS A 97 11.80 9.11 -10.63
N ASP A 98 10.91 9.74 -9.86
CA ASP A 98 10.85 11.20 -9.66
C ASP A 98 11.95 11.74 -8.72
N GLY A 99 12.86 10.88 -8.23
CA GLY A 99 13.94 11.23 -7.31
C GLY A 99 13.56 11.26 -5.83
N SER A 100 12.26 11.21 -5.50
CA SER A 100 11.77 11.22 -4.12
C SER A 100 12.12 9.91 -3.39
N PRO A 101 12.36 9.96 -2.06
CA PRO A 101 12.62 8.76 -1.28
C PRO A 101 11.35 7.92 -1.08
N ARG A 102 11.50 6.60 -0.99
CA ARG A 102 10.47 5.64 -0.60
C ARG A 102 10.98 4.81 0.57
N PHE A 103 10.18 4.78 1.64
CA PHE A 103 10.38 3.90 2.78
C PHE A 103 10.00 2.47 2.42
N CYS A 104 10.96 1.55 2.51
CA CYS A 104 10.74 0.12 2.31
C CYS A 104 11.25 -0.66 3.52
N VAL A 105 10.75 -1.87 3.68
CA VAL A 105 11.22 -2.81 4.71
C VAL A 105 11.61 -4.11 4.02
N ASP A 106 12.81 -4.61 4.31
CA ASP A 106 13.31 -5.87 3.79
C ASP A 106 12.77 -7.04 4.61
N PHE A 107 11.66 -7.59 4.14
CA PHE A 107 11.01 -8.75 4.76
C PHE A 107 11.52 -10.09 4.24
N ARG A 108 12.59 -10.18 3.44
CA ARG A 108 13.01 -11.45 2.81
C ARG A 108 13.15 -12.60 3.80
N ARG A 109 13.93 -12.40 4.89
CA ARG A 109 14.11 -13.41 5.94
C ARG A 109 12.83 -13.76 6.70
N PHE A 110 11.91 -12.79 6.81
CA PHE A 110 10.60 -13.03 7.42
C PHE A 110 9.74 -13.88 6.47
N ASN A 111 9.69 -13.52 5.18
CA ASN A 111 8.95 -14.25 4.16
C ASN A 111 9.44 -15.70 3.98
N ASP A 112 10.73 -15.97 4.23
CA ASP A 112 11.28 -17.33 4.19
C ASP A 112 10.66 -18.24 5.26
N VAL A 113 10.24 -17.68 6.40
CA VAL A 113 9.65 -18.44 7.51
C VAL A 113 8.12 -18.43 7.54
N THR A 114 7.46 -17.57 6.75
CA THR A 114 5.99 -17.52 6.69
C THR A 114 5.38 -18.54 5.75
N THR A 115 4.23 -19.10 6.12
CA THR A 115 3.39 -19.93 5.22
C THR A 115 3.03 -19.11 3.99
N LYS A 116 3.25 -19.68 2.79
CA LYS A 116 2.91 -19.05 1.52
C LYS A 116 1.48 -19.40 1.19
N ASP A 117 0.65 -18.40 0.94
CA ASP A 117 -0.70 -18.63 0.45
C ASP A 117 -0.64 -19.20 -0.97
N ALA A 118 -1.24 -20.37 -1.16
CA ALA A 118 -1.29 -21.06 -2.44
C ALA A 118 -2.39 -20.52 -3.36
N HIS A 119 -2.94 -19.32 -3.08
CA HIS A 119 -3.99 -18.73 -3.90
C HIS A 119 -3.34 -17.93 -5.04
N PRO A 120 -3.29 -18.46 -6.27
CA PRO A 120 -2.96 -17.61 -7.40
C PRO A 120 -4.06 -16.57 -7.51
N LEU A 121 -3.70 -15.29 -7.50
CA LEU A 121 -4.55 -14.31 -8.16
C LEU A 121 -4.76 -14.85 -9.59
N PRO A 122 -6.01 -14.98 -10.07
CA PRO A 122 -6.26 -15.48 -11.40
C PRO A 122 -5.50 -14.61 -12.40
N ARG A 123 -5.08 -15.20 -13.53
CA ARG A 123 -4.47 -14.40 -14.57
C ARG A 123 -5.51 -13.39 -15.07
N ILE A 124 -5.01 -12.22 -15.48
CA ILE A 124 -5.87 -11.18 -16.04
C ILE A 124 -6.65 -11.73 -17.24
N ASP A 125 -5.98 -12.51 -18.10
CA ASP A 125 -6.58 -13.15 -19.27
C ASP A 125 -7.75 -14.07 -18.88
N ASP A 126 -7.54 -14.99 -17.94
CA ASP A 126 -8.57 -15.91 -17.44
C ASP A 126 -9.78 -15.16 -16.87
N THR A 127 -9.53 -14.04 -16.17
CA THR A 127 -10.58 -13.21 -15.59
C THR A 127 -11.39 -12.50 -16.68
N LEU A 128 -10.74 -12.01 -17.74
CA LEU A 128 -11.40 -11.37 -18.88
C LEU A 128 -12.20 -12.37 -19.73
N GLU A 129 -11.67 -13.58 -19.92
CA GLU A 129 -12.37 -14.65 -20.64
C GLU A 129 -13.63 -15.09 -19.90
N ALA A 130 -13.58 -15.22 -18.57
CA ALA A 130 -14.74 -15.55 -17.75
C ALA A 130 -15.87 -14.50 -17.86
N LEU A 131 -15.54 -13.24 -18.18
CA LEU A 131 -16.49 -12.16 -18.40
C LEU A 131 -16.97 -12.07 -19.87
N SER A 132 -16.39 -12.85 -20.77
CA SER A 132 -16.76 -12.82 -22.19
C SER A 132 -18.21 -13.26 -22.38
N GLY A 133 -18.98 -12.48 -23.14
CA GLY A 133 -20.40 -12.77 -23.39
C GLY A 133 -21.37 -12.40 -22.26
N ALA A 134 -20.88 -11.88 -21.12
CA ALA A 134 -21.75 -11.28 -20.11
C ALA A 134 -22.41 -10.00 -20.67
N ARG A 135 -23.73 -9.90 -20.55
CA ARG A 135 -24.55 -8.74 -20.94
C ARG A 135 -25.10 -8.03 -19.71
#